data_AF-X1K326-F1
#
_entry.id   AF-X1K326-F1
#
_cell.length_a   1.000
_cell.length_b   1.000
_cell.length_c   1.000
_cell.angle_alpha   90.00
_cell.angle_beta   90.00
_cell.angle_gamma   90.00
#
_symmetry.space_group_name_H-M   'P 1'
#
loop_
_entity.id
_entity.type
_entity.pdbx_description
1 polymer ?
#
loop_
_entity_poly.entity_id
_entity_poly.type
_entity_poly.pdbx_seq_one_letter_code
_entity_poly.pdbx_strand_id
1 'polypeptide(L)' 'MVQFIYVGTLSKVRRLEQILFAVQRMLHETNEFQVVLLGPDEAQGFYHDLVNELKLNSV' A
#
# COMPACT_ATOMS: atom_id res chain seq x y z
N MET A 1 8.56 13.64 -5.55
CA MET A 1 7.99 12.69 -4.57
C MET A 1 6.45 12.73 -4.58
N VAL A 2 5.83 11.59 -4.90
CA VAL A 2 4.38 11.37 -4.95
C VAL A 2 3.99 10.39 -3.84
N GLN A 3 2.94 10.72 -3.10
CA GLN A 3 2.40 9.85 -2.05
C GLN A 3 0.98 9.45 -2.40
N PHE A 4 0.72 8.14 -2.39
CA PHE A 4 -0.63 7.61 -2.40
C PHE A 4 -1.09 7.39 -0.96
N ILE A 5 -2.13 8.10 -0.53
CA ILE A 5 -2.66 8.02 0.82
C ILE A 5 -4.05 7.38 0.76
N TYR A 6 -4.19 6.21 1.37
CA TYR A 6 -5.49 5.59 1.61
C TYR A 6 -5.95 5.89 3.03
N VAL A 7 -7.18 6.37 3.17
CA VAL A 7 -7.81 6.62 4.47
C VAL A 7 -9.11 5.81 4.55
N GLY A 8 -9.16 4.87 5.48
CA GLY A 8 -10.32 4.03 5.73
C GLY A 8 -9.96 2.70 6.38
N THR A 9 -10.98 1.88 6.65
CA THR A 9 -10.77 0.53 7.16
C THR A 9 -9.93 -0.29 6.17
N LEU A 10 -8.85 -0.89 6.66
CA LEU A 10 -8.01 -1.82 5.91
C LEU A 10 -8.70 -3.19 5.98
N SER A 11 -9.43 -3.56 4.93
CA SER A 11 -10.13 -4.85 4.84
C SER A 11 -9.99 -5.47 3.46
N LYS A 12 -9.96 -6.80 3.39
CA LYS A 12 -9.81 -7.55 2.12
C LYS A 12 -10.92 -7.26 1.11
N VAL A 13 -12.09 -6.83 1.58
CA VAL A 13 -13.22 -6.40 0.72
C VAL A 13 -12.87 -5.16 -0.10
N ARG A 14 -11.97 -4.30 0.40
CA ARG A 14 -11.53 -3.07 -0.29
C ARG A 14 -10.54 -3.34 -1.42
N ARG A 15 -9.98 -4.56 -1.51
CA ARG A 15 -9.07 -5.01 -2.58
C ARG A 15 -7.87 -4.07 -2.79
N LEU A 16 -7.29 -3.53 -1.71
CA LEU A 16 -6.14 -2.61 -1.78
C LEU A 16 -4.91 -3.24 -2.44
N GLU A 17 -4.86 -4.56 -2.55
CA GLU A 17 -3.85 -5.34 -3.28
C GLU A 17 -3.63 -4.79 -4.69
N GLN A 18 -4.70 -4.44 -5.41
CA GLN A 18 -4.61 -3.90 -6.77
C GLN A 18 -3.84 -2.57 -6.81
N ILE A 19 -4.04 -1.74 -5.79
CA ILE A 19 -3.35 -0.46 -5.65
C ILE A 19 -1.89 -0.72 -5.31
N LEU A 20 -1.61 -1.61 -4.36
CA LEU A 20 -0.25 -1.93 -3.95
C LEU A 20 0.58 -2.53 -5.11
N PHE A 21 -0.02 -3.37 -5.96
CA PHE A 21 0.63 -3.86 -7.17
C PHE A 21 0.88 -2.75 -8.21
N ALA A 22 -0.05 -1.81 -8.36
CA ALA A 22 0.16 -0.66 -9.23
C ALA A 22 1.32 0.21 -8.72
N VAL A 23 1.39 0.44 -7.41
CA VAL A 23 2.49 1.17 -6.77
C VAL A 23 3.82 0.45 -6.97
N GLN A 24 3.87 -0.87 -6.80
CA GLN A 24 5.06 -1.67 -7.07
C GLN A 24 5.56 -1.46 -8.50
N ARG A 25 4.65 -1.49 -9.48
CA ARG A 25 4.99 -1.25 -10.88
C ARG A 25 5.56 0.16 -11.10
N MET A 26 4.97 1.18 -10.46
CA MET A 26 5.48 2.55 -10.53
C MET A 26 6.90 2.68 -9.98
N LEU A 27 7.25 1.93 -8.92
CA LEU A 27 8.60 1.93 -8.36
C LEU A 27 9.69 1.45 -9.34
N HIS A 28 9.33 0.61 -10.33
CA HIS A 28 10.27 0.23 -11.39
C HIS A 28 10.59 1.39 -12.36
N GLU A 29 9.72 2.39 -12.44
CA GLU A 29 9.88 3.54 -13.33
C GLU A 29 10.38 4.78 -12.57
N THR A 30 10.03 4.91 -11.29
CA THR A 30 10.43 6.02 -10.43
C THR A 30 10.52 5.62 -8.96
N ASN A 31 11.66 5.93 -8.33
CA ASN A 31 11.85 5.73 -6.89
C ASN A 31 11.12 6.78 -6.03
N GLU A 32 10.43 7.73 -6.66
CA GLU A 32 9.78 8.85 -5.97
C GLU A 32 8.32 8.55 -5.58
N PHE A 33 7.95 7.29 -5.37
CA PHE A 33 6.58 6.89 -5.02
C PHE A 33 6.52 6.25 -3.63
N GLN A 34 5.53 6.63 -2.82
CA GLN A 34 5.28 6.08 -1.49
C GLN A 34 3.81 5.74 -1.30
N VAL A 35 3.52 4.78 -0.41
CA VAL A 35 2.16 4.41 -0.01
C VAL A 35 1.97 4.65 1.48
N VAL A 36 0.85 5.23 1.87
CA VAL A 36 0.46 5.44 3.26
C VAL A 36 -0.93 4.88 3.47
N LEU A 37 -1.09 3.96 4.42
CA LEU A 37 -2.34 3.30 4.74
C LEU A 37 -2.78 3.72 6.15
N LEU A 38 -3.92 4.42 6.25
CA LEU A 38 -4.42 4.98 7.51
C LEU A 38 -5.83 4.46 7.83
N GLY A 39 -5.98 3.83 8.99
CA GLY A 39 -7.28 3.46 9.54
C GLY A 39 -7.26 2.15 10.33
N PRO A 40 -8.43 1.69 10.81
CA PRO A 40 -8.55 0.42 11.53
C PRO A 40 -8.15 -0.76 10.66
N ASP A 41 -7.36 -1.68 11.23
CA ASP A 41 -6.90 -2.88 10.54
C ASP A 41 -7.79 -4.10 10.82
N GLU A 42 -8.77 -4.31 9.95
CA GLU A 42 -9.63 -5.49 9.95
C GLU A 42 -9.03 -6.64 9.12
N ALA A 43 -7.91 -6.39 8.44
CA ALA A 43 -7.19 -7.36 7.63
C ALA A 43 -6.10 -8.10 8.42
N GLN A 44 -5.95 -7.79 9.72
CA GLN A 44 -5.06 -8.47 10.67
C GLN A 44 -3.59 -8.45 10.21
N GLY A 45 -3.08 -7.29 9.82
CA GLY A 45 -1.70 -7.10 9.39
C GLY A 45 -1.44 -7.44 7.93
N PHE A 46 -2.39 -8.04 7.22
CA PHE A 46 -2.21 -8.52 5.85
C PHE A 46 -1.65 -7.44 4.90
N TYR A 47 -2.16 -6.21 4.96
CA TYR A 47 -1.69 -5.14 4.10
C TYR A 47 -0.32 -4.59 4.50
N HIS A 48 0.03 -4.69 5.78
CA HIS A 48 1.38 -4.38 6.25
C HIS A 48 2.38 -5.43 5.75
N ASP A 49 2.03 -6.71 5.87
CA ASP A 49 2.84 -7.83 5.35
C ASP A 49 3.04 -7.71 3.84
N LEU A 50 1.97 -7.39 3.09
CA LEU A 50 2.04 -7.23 1.65
C LEU A 50 2.90 -6.02 1.23
N VAL A 51 2.84 -4.90 1.96
CA VAL A 51 3.73 -3.75 1.74
C VAL A 51 5.21 -4.16 1.91
N ASN A 52 5.51 -4.96 2.94
CA ASN A 52 6.86 -5.46 3.21
C ASN A 52 7.33 -6.47 2.13
N GLU A 53 6.46 -7.40 1.75
CA GLU A 53 6.74 -8.40 0.70
C GLU A 53 7.05 -7.73 -0.65
N LEU A 54 6.26 -6.72 -1.02
CA LEU A 54 6.42 -5.96 -2.25
C LEU A 54 7.56 -4.93 -2.19
N LYS A 55 8.22 -4.78 -1.04
CA LYS A 55 9.29 -3.80 -0.77
C LYS A 55 8.87 -2.37 -1.12
N LEU A 56 7.63 -1.99 -0.80
CA LEU A 56 7.12 -0.66 -1.06
C LEU A 56 7.66 0.34 -0.02
N ASN A 57 7.98 1.55 -0.47
CA ASN A 57 8.25 2.64 0.45
C ASN A 57 6.94 3.04 1.15
N SER A 58 6.85 2.79 2.45
CA SER A 58 5.71 3.17 3.27
C SER A 58 6.13 3.96 4.50
N VAL A 59 5.22 4.81 4.98
CA VAL A 59 5.34 5.61 6.21
C VAL A 59 4.25 5.19 7.17
#